data_AF-A0A955TJ05-F1
#
_entry.id   AF-A0A955TJ05-F1
#
_cell.length_a   1.000
_cell.length_b   1.000
_cell.length_c   1.000
_cell.angle_alpha   90.00
_cell.angle_beta   90.00
_cell.angle_gamma   90.00
#
_symmetry.space_group_name_H-M   'P 1'
#
loop_
_entity.id
_entity.type
_entity.pdbx_description
1 polymer ?
#
loop_
_entity_poly.entity_id
_entity_poly.type
_entity_poly.pdbx_seq_one_letter_code
_entity_poly.pdbx_strand_id
1 'polypeptide(L)'
;MPMTRSYPPVVEIYGAEYGYERILKDDFFSVNVLYRNQKGERYVLKLSDFRFVLGWLFRPLTGWISRREYRIYQMVSDLPGIPALGPRYGKRGYFHRFIEGHTLHEIERRIQEQFKVVVGDPAMATYATTLAPDFFDQLRGIVQAVHRRRIFYADLNKRGNIICSTEGKPYLIDFQICLPVPVRQGWVGALTEKMFQRLIREDLYHLYKHKHTFQPQSLSENERQLAKRSDLNRRYHRYLWRPYIALKRLIYPHGSNETIWYKWKKEKDQSPRMS
;
A
#
# COMPACT_ATOMS: atom_id res chain seq x y z
N MET A 1 21.16 -8.47 26.14
CA MET A 1 21.70 -8.85 24.82
C MET A 1 21.37 -7.75 23.84
N PRO A 2 22.33 -7.20 23.07
CA PRO A 2 22.02 -6.18 22.08
C PRO A 2 21.01 -6.76 21.10
N MET A 3 19.91 -6.05 20.84
CA MET A 3 18.88 -6.50 19.90
C MET A 3 19.53 -6.72 18.52
N THR A 4 19.85 -7.97 18.21
CA THR A 4 20.37 -8.38 16.91
C THR A 4 19.36 -7.88 15.87
N ARG A 5 19.82 -7.11 14.87
CA ARG A 5 18.96 -6.64 13.79
C ARG A 5 18.17 -7.83 13.23
N SER A 6 16.83 -7.70 13.13
CA SER A 6 15.95 -8.76 12.59
C SER A 6 16.14 -9.01 11.08
N TYR A 7 17.07 -8.27 10.47
CA TYR A 7 17.41 -8.30 9.06
C TYR A 7 18.94 -8.21 8.90
N PRO A 8 19.50 -8.87 7.89
CA PRO A 8 20.94 -8.96 7.70
C PRO A 8 21.54 -7.62 7.23
N PRO A 9 22.82 -7.33 7.53
CA PRO A 9 23.48 -6.12 7.06
C PRO A 9 23.75 -6.15 5.54
N VAL A 10 23.88 -7.35 4.97
CA VAL A 10 24.19 -7.61 3.57
C VAL A 10 23.33 -8.78 3.10
N VAL A 11 22.84 -8.70 1.86
CA VAL A 11 22.08 -9.76 1.19
C VAL A 11 22.58 -9.97 -0.22
N GLU A 12 22.48 -11.20 -0.71
CA GLU A 12 22.74 -11.52 -2.12
C GLU A 12 21.41 -11.61 -2.88
N ILE A 13 21.30 -10.87 -3.98
CA ILE A 13 20.13 -10.85 -4.86
C ILE A 13 20.63 -11.03 -6.29
N TYR A 14 20.23 -12.13 -6.94
CA TYR A 14 20.65 -12.50 -8.29
C TYR A 14 22.19 -12.48 -8.51
N GLY A 15 22.95 -12.95 -7.52
CA GLY A 15 24.42 -13.01 -7.60
C GLY A 15 25.13 -11.69 -7.32
N ALA A 16 24.40 -10.61 -7.01
CA ALA A 16 24.97 -9.33 -6.63
C ALA A 16 24.78 -9.06 -5.13
N GLU A 17 25.80 -8.48 -4.50
CA GLU A 17 25.76 -8.07 -3.10
C GLU A 17 25.04 -6.72 -2.93
N TYR A 18 24.11 -6.67 -1.97
CA TYR A 18 23.43 -5.44 -1.58
C TYR A 18 23.59 -5.19 -0.09
N GLY A 19 24.08 -4.00 0.26
CA GLY A 19 24.22 -3.54 1.64
C GLY A 19 22.94 -2.86 2.14
N TYR A 20 22.69 -2.96 3.44
CA TYR A 20 21.64 -2.22 4.13
C TYR A 20 21.79 -0.71 3.90
N GLU A 21 20.72 -0.04 3.45
CA GLU A 21 20.67 1.42 3.31
C GLU A 21 19.86 2.04 4.45
N ARG A 22 18.57 1.67 4.60
CA ARG A 22 17.69 2.19 5.65
C ARG A 22 16.41 1.36 5.81
N ILE A 23 15.66 1.62 6.88
CA ILE A 23 14.29 1.12 7.03
C ILE A 23 13.32 2.09 6.35
N LEU A 24 12.42 1.56 5.51
CA LEU A 24 11.33 2.33 4.90
C LEU A 24 10.05 2.30 5.73
N LYS A 25 9.78 1.16 6.38
CA LYS A 25 8.57 0.93 7.19
C LYS A 25 8.89 -0.04 8.30
N ASP A 26 8.43 0.24 9.52
CA ASP A 26 8.52 -0.66 10.66
C ASP A 26 7.22 -0.60 11.47
N ASP A 27 6.31 -1.51 11.17
CA ASP A 27 4.99 -1.58 11.80
C ASP A 27 4.78 -2.95 12.48
N PHE A 28 3.65 -3.10 13.18
CA PHE A 28 3.28 -4.33 13.88
C PHE A 28 3.23 -5.59 13.02
N PHE A 29 3.06 -5.46 11.71
CA PHE A 29 2.81 -6.57 10.78
C PHE A 29 3.98 -6.85 9.84
N SER A 30 4.84 -5.87 9.59
CA SER A 30 5.96 -6.02 8.67
C SER A 30 7.04 -4.97 8.83
N VAL A 31 8.23 -5.32 8.37
CA VAL A 31 9.38 -4.42 8.22
C VAL A 31 9.77 -4.38 6.76
N ASN A 32 9.88 -3.18 6.19
CA ASN A 32 10.41 -2.97 4.84
C ASN A 32 11.79 -2.34 4.96
N VAL A 33 12.81 -3.04 4.47
CA VAL A 33 14.22 -2.63 4.55
C VAL A 33 14.74 -2.39 3.14
N LEU A 34 15.36 -1.23 2.91
CA LEU A 34 15.99 -0.87 1.65
C LEU A 34 17.44 -1.35 1.64
N TYR A 35 17.82 -2.03 0.58
CA TYR A 35 19.18 -2.46 0.30
C TYR A 35 19.66 -1.86 -1.02
N ARG A 36 20.96 -1.58 -1.13
CA ARG A 36 21.59 -0.96 -2.29
C ARG A 36 22.88 -1.69 -2.66
N ASN A 37 23.12 -1.90 -3.96
CA ASN A 37 24.40 -2.42 -4.46
C ASN A 37 25.34 -1.29 -4.92
N GLN A 38 26.57 -1.66 -5.28
CA GLN A 38 27.59 -0.72 -5.76
C GLN A 38 27.17 0.02 -7.06
N LYS A 39 26.34 -0.62 -7.90
CA LYS A 39 25.79 -0.02 -9.13
C LYS A 39 24.65 0.97 -8.87
N GLY A 40 24.22 1.14 -7.62
CA GLY A 40 23.11 2.02 -7.25
C GLY A 40 21.73 1.40 -7.41
N GLU A 41 21.63 0.12 -7.77
CA GLU A 41 20.36 -0.59 -7.80
C GLU A 41 19.87 -0.82 -6.38
N ARG A 42 18.55 -0.77 -6.21
CA ARG A 42 17.91 -0.84 -4.89
C ARG A 42 16.78 -1.85 -4.86
N TYR A 43 16.76 -2.66 -3.82
CA TYR A 43 15.71 -3.62 -3.53
C TYR A 43 15.14 -3.39 -2.14
N VAL A 44 13.83 -3.60 -2.01
CA VAL A 44 13.13 -3.62 -0.73
C VAL A 44 12.95 -5.05 -0.30
N LEU A 45 13.45 -5.39 0.89
CA LEU A 45 13.09 -6.60 1.61
C LEU A 45 11.83 -6.33 2.42
N LYS A 46 10.72 -6.97 2.06
CA LYS A 46 9.51 -6.98 2.89
C LYS A 46 9.53 -8.23 3.78
N LEU A 47 9.61 -8.04 5.09
CA LEU A 47 9.55 -9.10 6.10
C LEU A 47 8.22 -9.05 6.82
N SER A 48 7.42 -10.11 6.72
CA SER A 48 6.20 -10.27 7.51
C SER A 48 6.55 -10.79 8.90
N ASP A 49 6.30 -9.99 9.93
CA ASP A 49 6.49 -10.40 11.31
C ASP A 49 5.48 -9.72 12.22
N PHE A 50 4.90 -10.47 13.16
CA PHE A 50 3.98 -9.93 14.15
C PHE A 50 4.77 -9.46 15.35
N ARG A 51 4.94 -8.14 15.46
CA ARG A 51 5.85 -7.50 16.43
C ARG A 51 5.18 -7.11 17.75
N PHE A 52 4.15 -7.85 18.18
CA PHE A 52 3.49 -7.68 19.48
C PHE A 52 3.86 -8.82 20.44
N VAL A 53 3.54 -8.67 21.73
CA VAL A 53 3.80 -9.69 22.78
C VAL A 53 3.19 -11.03 22.37
N LEU A 54 3.97 -12.12 22.40
CA LEU A 54 3.60 -13.45 21.87
C LEU A 54 3.42 -13.56 20.34
N GLY A 55 3.72 -12.52 19.55
CA GLY A 55 3.62 -12.55 18.09
C GLY A 55 4.46 -13.66 17.43
N TRP A 56 5.50 -14.14 18.11
CA TRP A 56 6.34 -15.27 17.67
C TRP A 56 5.56 -16.59 17.53
N LEU A 57 4.48 -16.79 18.30
CA LEU A 57 3.60 -17.96 18.18
C LEU A 57 2.91 -18.02 16.80
N PHE A 58 2.73 -16.86 16.16
CA PHE A 58 2.07 -16.74 14.85
C PHE A 58 3.05 -16.77 13.68
N ARG A 59 4.32 -17.15 13.89
CA ARG A 59 5.32 -17.28 12.80
C ARG A 59 4.89 -18.19 11.63
N PRO A 60 4.20 -19.32 11.85
CA PRO A 60 3.65 -20.10 10.75
C PRO A 60 2.64 -19.29 9.92
N LEU A 61 1.77 -18.52 10.60
CA LEU A 61 0.76 -17.67 9.97
C LEU A 61 1.42 -16.51 9.20
N THR A 62 2.41 -15.82 9.75
CA THR A 62 3.12 -14.75 9.03
C THR A 62 3.86 -15.29 7.81
N GLY A 63 4.44 -16.49 7.90
CA GLY A 63 5.02 -17.19 6.76
C GLY A 63 3.98 -17.60 5.71
N TRP A 64 2.78 -17.97 6.10
CA TRP A 64 1.68 -18.23 5.16
C TRP A 64 1.21 -16.95 4.45
N ILE A 65 0.99 -15.86 5.20
CA ILE A 65 0.62 -14.54 4.65
C ILE A 65 1.66 -14.08 3.63
N SER A 66 2.95 -14.14 4.00
CA SER A 66 4.06 -13.75 3.13
C SER A 66 4.09 -14.57 1.83
N ARG A 67 3.88 -15.89 1.90
CA ARG A 67 3.83 -16.75 0.70
C ARG A 67 2.61 -16.46 -0.17
N ARG A 68 1.45 -16.22 0.44
CA ARG A 68 0.22 -15.85 -0.27
C ARG A 68 0.41 -14.54 -1.02
N GLU A 69 0.94 -13.52 -0.35
CA GLU A 69 1.25 -12.24 -0.99
C GLU A 69 2.25 -12.43 -2.13
N TYR A 70 3.34 -13.17 -1.91
CA TYR A 70 4.33 -13.44 -2.96
C TYR A 70 3.71 -14.13 -4.19
N ARG A 71 2.80 -15.09 -4.01
CA ARG A 71 2.07 -15.72 -5.13
C ARG A 71 1.21 -14.73 -5.90
N ILE A 72 0.50 -13.85 -5.20
CA ILE A 72 -0.30 -12.81 -5.87
C ILE A 72 0.62 -11.86 -6.63
N TYR A 73 1.75 -11.47 -6.02
CA TYR A 73 2.75 -10.64 -6.66
C TYR A 73 3.28 -11.29 -7.95
N GLN A 74 3.62 -12.59 -7.92
CA GLN A 74 4.03 -13.33 -9.11
C GLN A 74 2.98 -13.23 -10.23
N MET A 75 1.69 -13.34 -9.88
CA MET A 75 0.60 -13.21 -10.84
C MET A 75 0.47 -11.81 -11.45
N VAL A 76 1.15 -10.77 -10.96
CA VAL A 76 1.09 -9.39 -11.47
C VAL A 76 2.47 -8.80 -11.84
N SER A 77 3.55 -9.56 -11.63
CA SER A 77 4.93 -9.05 -11.65
C SER A 77 5.46 -8.56 -13.00
N ASP A 78 4.86 -8.97 -14.11
CA ASP A 78 5.19 -8.56 -15.48
C ASP A 78 4.41 -7.31 -15.93
N LEU A 79 3.51 -6.78 -15.10
CA LEU A 79 2.82 -5.52 -15.40
C LEU A 79 3.78 -4.33 -15.17
N PRO A 80 3.89 -3.38 -16.10
CA PRO A 80 4.89 -2.30 -16.03
C PRO A 80 4.72 -1.35 -14.83
N GLY A 81 3.51 -1.27 -14.27
CA GLY A 81 3.20 -0.48 -13.07
C GLY A 81 3.31 -1.24 -11.75
N ILE A 82 4.00 -2.39 -11.76
CA ILE A 82 4.28 -3.19 -10.57
C ILE A 82 5.80 -3.32 -10.46
N PRO A 83 6.41 -3.07 -9.29
CA PRO A 83 7.85 -3.21 -9.15
C PRO A 83 8.30 -4.64 -9.49
N ALA A 84 9.47 -4.78 -10.13
CA ALA A 84 9.99 -6.11 -10.45
C ALA A 84 10.14 -6.98 -9.19
N LEU A 85 9.54 -8.17 -9.22
CA LEU A 85 9.59 -9.11 -8.11
C LEU A 85 11.00 -9.71 -7.98
N GLY A 86 11.56 -9.65 -6.78
CA GLY A 86 12.83 -10.28 -6.43
C GLY A 86 12.64 -11.68 -5.81
N PRO A 87 13.74 -12.34 -5.41
CA PRO A 87 13.68 -13.65 -4.79
C PRO A 87 13.00 -13.63 -3.42
N ARG A 88 12.65 -14.82 -2.93
CA ARG A 88 12.21 -15.06 -1.56
C ARG A 88 13.37 -14.87 -0.57
N TYR A 89 13.06 -14.36 0.62
CA TYR A 89 13.96 -14.33 1.76
C TYR A 89 13.38 -15.18 2.90
N GLY A 90 13.82 -16.43 2.98
CA GLY A 90 13.29 -17.42 3.91
C GLY A 90 11.77 -17.62 3.79
N LYS A 91 11.13 -18.02 4.90
CA LYS A 91 9.69 -18.32 4.95
C LYS A 91 8.79 -17.09 5.08
N ARG A 92 9.35 -15.93 5.46
CA ARG A 92 8.56 -14.75 5.87
C ARG A 92 8.85 -13.47 5.08
N GLY A 93 9.85 -13.48 4.19
CA GLY A 93 10.16 -12.30 3.41
C GLY A 93 10.35 -12.57 1.94
N TYR A 94 10.37 -11.49 1.18
CA TYR A 94 10.72 -11.47 -0.23
C TYR A 94 11.23 -10.09 -0.61
N PHE A 95 11.96 -10.04 -1.72
CA PHE A 95 12.47 -8.81 -2.28
C PHE A 95 11.57 -8.30 -3.41
N HIS A 96 11.54 -7.00 -3.63
CA HIS A 96 11.06 -6.40 -4.88
C HIS A 96 11.88 -5.15 -5.18
N ARG A 97 11.93 -4.73 -6.45
CA ARG A 97 12.67 -3.54 -6.85
C ARG A 97 12.12 -2.32 -6.11
N PHE A 98 13.02 -1.46 -5.64
CA PHE A 98 12.65 -0.15 -5.12
C PHE A 98 12.33 0.78 -6.30
N ILE A 99 11.21 1.49 -6.20
CA ILE A 99 10.82 2.52 -7.16
C ILE A 99 11.21 3.87 -6.58
N GLU A 100 12.09 4.59 -7.29
CA GLU A 100 12.45 5.96 -6.95
C GLU A 100 11.24 6.86 -7.12
N GLY A 101 10.92 7.67 -6.11
CA GLY A 101 9.77 8.56 -6.13
C GLY A 101 9.14 8.72 -4.77
N HIS A 102 7.86 9.12 -4.77
CA HIS A 102 7.09 9.39 -3.56
C HIS A 102 5.73 8.72 -3.63
N THR A 103 5.27 8.21 -2.49
CA THR A 103 3.88 7.76 -2.38
C THR A 103 2.93 8.97 -2.49
N LEU A 104 1.69 8.75 -2.96
CA LEU A 104 0.69 9.83 -2.96
C LEU A 104 0.45 10.39 -1.55
N HIS A 105 0.63 9.57 -0.51
CA HIS A 105 0.55 9.99 0.90
C HIS A 105 1.67 10.97 1.28
N GLU A 106 2.90 10.73 0.83
CA GLU A 106 4.03 11.64 1.07
C GLU A 106 3.89 12.94 0.28
N ILE A 107 3.40 12.87 -0.96
CA ILE A 107 3.12 14.05 -1.79
C ILE A 107 2.06 14.91 -1.11
N GLU A 108 0.95 14.30 -0.70
CA GLU A 108 -0.09 14.99 0.06
C GLU A 108 0.47 15.66 1.31
N ARG A 109 1.19 14.91 2.16
CA ARG A 109 1.74 15.45 3.40
C ARG A 109 2.64 16.66 3.14
N ARG A 110 3.52 16.60 2.14
CA ARG A 110 4.40 17.71 1.79
C ARG A 110 3.62 18.96 1.39
N ILE A 111 2.57 18.80 0.58
CA ILE A 111 1.70 19.92 0.18
C ILE A 111 1.03 20.52 1.42
N GLN A 112 0.51 19.70 2.33
CA GLN A 112 -0.12 20.17 3.56
C GLN A 112 0.85 20.93 4.46
N GLU A 113 2.07 20.42 4.65
CA GLU A 113 3.09 21.02 5.51
C GLU A 113 3.61 22.34 4.91
N GLN A 114 3.86 22.35 3.60
CA GLN A 114 4.43 23.51 2.91
C GLN A 114 3.42 24.65 2.72
N PHE A 115 2.19 24.31 2.34
CA PHE A 115 1.17 25.31 1.96
C PHE A 115 0.06 25.48 2.99
N LYS A 116 0.11 24.74 4.11
CA LYS A 116 -0.91 24.74 5.18
C LYS A 116 -2.34 24.48 4.66
N VAL A 117 -2.46 23.67 3.61
CA VAL A 117 -3.74 23.31 2.98
C VAL A 117 -4.32 22.07 3.66
N VAL A 118 -5.64 22.05 3.85
CA VAL A 118 -6.37 20.91 4.45
C VAL A 118 -6.65 19.84 3.39
N VAL A 119 -6.63 18.56 3.78
CA VAL A 119 -7.01 17.46 2.88
C VAL A 119 -8.41 17.68 2.33
N GLY A 120 -8.54 17.66 1.01
CA GLY A 120 -9.82 17.81 0.31
C GLY A 120 -10.21 19.25 0.00
N ASP A 121 -9.38 20.23 0.38
CA ASP A 121 -9.48 21.58 -0.16
C ASP A 121 -9.15 21.56 -1.66
N PRO A 122 -10.00 22.14 -2.53
CA PRO A 122 -9.72 22.28 -3.96
C PRO A 122 -8.35 22.92 -4.27
N ALA A 123 -7.84 23.81 -3.39
CA ALA A 123 -6.53 24.43 -3.53
C ALA A 123 -5.39 23.41 -3.54
N MET A 124 -5.59 22.21 -2.97
CA MET A 124 -4.60 21.13 -3.00
C MET A 124 -4.25 20.70 -4.42
N ALA A 125 -5.22 20.72 -5.34
CA ALA A 125 -5.02 20.36 -6.74
C ALA A 125 -4.01 21.27 -7.46
N THR A 126 -3.95 22.54 -7.07
CA THR A 126 -3.03 23.53 -7.63
C THR A 126 -1.57 23.16 -7.33
N TYR A 127 -1.30 22.62 -6.14
CA TYR A 127 0.05 22.23 -5.71
C TYR A 127 0.39 20.78 -6.06
N ALA A 128 -0.64 19.93 -6.26
CA ALA A 128 -0.50 18.56 -6.72
C ALA A 128 -0.14 18.44 -8.23
N THR A 129 0.07 19.56 -8.91
CA THR A 129 0.50 19.68 -10.31
C THR A 129 1.85 19.00 -10.61
N THR A 130 2.55 18.50 -9.60
CA THR A 130 3.76 17.67 -9.76
C THR A 130 3.47 16.30 -10.38
N LEU A 131 2.22 15.83 -10.40
CA LEU A 131 1.86 14.59 -11.09
C LEU A 131 1.69 14.82 -12.60
N ALA A 132 2.18 13.87 -13.40
CA ALA A 132 1.97 13.89 -14.85
C ALA A 132 0.47 13.95 -15.20
N PRO A 133 0.05 14.67 -16.25
CA PRO A 133 -1.37 14.85 -16.59
C PRO A 133 -2.15 13.54 -16.79
N ASP A 134 -1.47 12.50 -17.27
CA ASP A 134 -2.01 11.18 -17.56
C ASP A 134 -1.77 10.16 -16.43
N PHE A 135 -1.26 10.60 -15.26
CA PHE A 135 -0.89 9.73 -14.14
C PHE A 135 -2.04 8.79 -13.71
N PHE A 136 -3.25 9.34 -13.51
CA PHE A 136 -4.38 8.50 -13.09
C PHE A 136 -4.95 7.64 -14.22
N ASP A 137 -4.73 8.01 -15.47
CA ASP A 137 -5.13 7.20 -16.62
C ASP A 137 -4.20 5.99 -16.77
N GLN A 138 -2.88 6.19 -16.58
CA GLN A 138 -1.91 5.10 -16.46
C GLN A 138 -2.22 4.21 -15.24
N LEU A 139 -2.52 4.81 -14.07
CA LEU A 139 -2.87 4.06 -12.86
C LEU A 139 -4.12 3.19 -13.08
N ARG A 140 -5.14 3.74 -13.75
CA ARG A 140 -6.34 3.00 -14.13
C ARG A 140 -5.99 1.82 -15.04
N GLY A 141 -5.10 2.02 -16.01
CA GLY A 141 -4.62 0.94 -16.88
C GLY A 141 -3.98 -0.21 -16.09
N ILE A 142 -3.17 0.10 -15.07
CA ILE A 142 -2.54 -0.88 -14.18
C ILE A 142 -3.61 -1.63 -13.37
N VAL A 143 -4.53 -0.91 -12.73
CA VAL A 143 -5.61 -1.50 -11.93
C VAL A 143 -6.49 -2.42 -12.78
N GLN A 144 -6.85 -2.00 -13.99
CA GLN A 144 -7.59 -2.84 -14.93
C GLN A 144 -6.80 -4.07 -15.36
N ALA A 145 -5.48 -3.97 -15.54
CA ALA A 145 -4.63 -5.11 -15.84
C ALA A 145 -4.61 -6.13 -14.70
N VAL A 146 -4.57 -5.67 -13.44
CA VAL A 146 -4.72 -6.53 -12.25
C VAL A 146 -6.10 -7.20 -12.22
N HIS A 147 -7.17 -6.44 -12.49
CA HIS A 147 -8.54 -6.97 -12.56
C HIS A 147 -8.72 -8.00 -13.68
N ARG A 148 -8.08 -7.82 -14.84
CA ARG A 148 -8.10 -8.80 -15.94
C ARG A 148 -7.51 -10.16 -15.53
N ARG A 149 -6.59 -10.17 -14.56
CA ARG A 149 -6.04 -11.40 -13.94
C ARG A 149 -6.91 -11.94 -12.82
N ARG A 150 -8.13 -11.43 -12.70
CA ARG A 150 -9.12 -11.78 -11.67
C ARG A 150 -8.62 -11.56 -10.25
N ILE A 151 -7.81 -10.52 -10.04
CA ILE A 151 -7.36 -10.12 -8.72
C ILE A 151 -8.11 -8.85 -8.33
N PHE A 152 -8.76 -8.86 -7.17
CA PHE A 152 -9.26 -7.65 -6.51
C PHE A 152 -8.13 -7.05 -5.66
N TYR A 153 -7.80 -5.78 -5.86
CA TYR A 153 -6.65 -5.17 -5.20
C TYR A 153 -6.94 -4.82 -3.73
N ALA A 154 -8.16 -4.36 -3.43
CA ALA A 154 -8.72 -4.21 -2.08
C ALA A 154 -8.13 -3.10 -1.19
N ASP A 155 -6.89 -2.65 -1.42
CA ASP A 155 -6.21 -1.63 -0.60
C ASP A 155 -5.96 -0.31 -1.35
N LEU A 156 -6.69 -0.07 -2.46
CA LEU A 156 -6.54 1.15 -3.27
C LEU A 156 -6.94 2.41 -2.53
N ASN A 157 -7.64 2.28 -1.39
CA ASN A 157 -8.00 3.40 -0.53
C ASN A 157 -6.79 4.06 0.16
N LYS A 158 -5.68 3.34 0.30
CA LYS A 158 -4.45 3.84 0.93
C LYS A 158 -3.55 4.48 -0.11
N ARG A 159 -3.44 5.81 -0.04
CA ARG A 159 -2.49 6.60 -0.86
C ARG A 159 -1.04 6.16 -0.71
N GLY A 160 -0.67 5.58 0.44
CA GLY A 160 0.65 5.01 0.70
C GLY A 160 1.00 3.80 -0.19
N ASN A 161 0.01 3.17 -0.84
CA ASN A 161 0.24 2.03 -1.72
C ASN A 161 0.40 2.41 -3.20
N ILE A 162 0.30 3.70 -3.52
CA ILE A 162 0.47 4.24 -4.88
C ILE A 162 1.71 5.12 -4.87
N ILE A 163 2.72 4.77 -5.65
CA ILE A 163 3.95 5.53 -5.84
C ILE A 163 3.87 6.31 -7.14
N CYS A 164 4.22 7.58 -7.11
CA CYS A 164 4.62 8.34 -8.29
C CYS A 164 6.13 8.29 -8.40
N SER A 165 6.64 7.70 -9.50
CA SER A 165 8.07 7.61 -9.71
C SER A 165 8.68 8.98 -10.04
N THR A 166 10.00 9.09 -9.98
CA THR A 166 10.72 10.28 -10.47
C THR A 166 10.50 10.55 -11.96
N GLU A 167 10.12 9.53 -12.74
CA GLU A 167 9.70 9.66 -14.15
C GLU A 167 8.22 10.05 -14.32
N GLY A 168 7.49 10.27 -13.22
CA GLY A 168 6.06 10.61 -13.25
C GLY A 168 5.13 9.43 -13.51
N LYS A 169 5.61 8.19 -13.41
CA LYS A 169 4.80 6.98 -13.67
C LYS A 169 4.20 6.42 -12.38
N PRO A 170 2.95 5.92 -12.41
CA PRO A 170 2.31 5.27 -11.26
C PRO A 170 2.83 3.83 -11.05
N TYR A 171 3.02 3.46 -9.79
CA TYR A 171 3.29 2.08 -9.37
C TYR A 171 2.38 1.68 -8.20
N LEU A 172 1.90 0.44 -8.23
CA LEU A 172 1.18 -0.19 -7.11
C LEU A 172 2.12 -1.06 -6.29
N ILE A 173 2.03 -0.95 -4.97
CA ILE A 173 2.75 -1.79 -4.01
C ILE A 173 1.79 -2.42 -3.00
N ASP A 174 2.32 -3.28 -2.12
CA ASP A 174 1.58 -3.92 -1.02
C ASP A 174 0.36 -4.76 -1.47
N PHE A 175 0.60 -6.05 -1.77
CA PHE A 175 -0.43 -6.98 -2.27
C PHE A 175 -1.01 -7.86 -1.16
N GLN A 176 -0.75 -7.51 0.11
CA GLN A 176 -1.01 -8.36 1.25
C GLN A 176 -2.50 -8.74 1.38
N ILE A 177 -3.40 -7.80 1.09
CA ILE A 177 -4.86 -8.03 1.20
C ILE A 177 -5.56 -8.24 -0.16
N CYS A 178 -4.81 -8.27 -1.27
CA CYS A 178 -5.38 -8.56 -2.58
C CYS A 178 -6.01 -9.95 -2.60
N LEU A 179 -7.08 -10.14 -3.37
CA LEU A 179 -7.85 -11.39 -3.41
C LEU A 179 -7.97 -11.92 -4.84
N PRO A 180 -7.41 -13.10 -5.17
CA PRO A 180 -7.72 -13.77 -6.42
C PRO A 180 -9.16 -14.31 -6.38
N VAL A 181 -9.93 -14.06 -7.43
CA VAL A 181 -11.33 -14.47 -7.57
C VAL A 181 -11.43 -15.55 -8.65
N PRO A 182 -11.62 -16.84 -8.29
CA PRO A 182 -11.63 -17.93 -9.24
C PRO A 182 -12.81 -17.83 -10.20
N VAL A 183 -12.62 -18.30 -11.44
CA VAL A 183 -13.72 -18.55 -12.37
C VAL A 183 -14.44 -19.82 -11.95
N ARG A 184 -15.77 -19.77 -11.87
CA ARG A 184 -16.62 -20.94 -11.63
C ARG A 184 -17.66 -21.06 -12.73
N GLN A 185 -18.16 -22.28 -12.95
CA GLN A 185 -19.22 -22.54 -13.92
C GLN A 185 -20.61 -22.51 -13.25
N GLY A 186 -21.65 -22.42 -14.07
CA GLY A 186 -23.05 -22.44 -13.62
C GLY A 186 -23.47 -21.20 -12.81
N TRP A 187 -24.52 -21.35 -12.01
CA TRP A 187 -25.11 -20.27 -11.23
C TRP A 187 -24.13 -19.66 -10.21
N VAL A 188 -23.24 -20.48 -9.63
CA VAL A 188 -22.17 -20.01 -8.73
C VAL A 188 -21.19 -19.13 -9.51
N GLY A 189 -20.87 -19.48 -10.76
CA GLY A 189 -20.08 -18.66 -11.67
C GLY A 189 -20.67 -17.27 -11.86
N ALA A 190 -21.94 -17.19 -12.24
CA ALA A 190 -22.64 -15.92 -12.41
C ALA A 190 -22.66 -15.07 -11.13
N LEU A 191 -22.83 -15.70 -9.96
CA LEU A 191 -22.76 -15.02 -8.66
C LEU A 191 -21.35 -14.47 -8.39
N THR A 192 -20.31 -15.28 -8.58
CA THR A 192 -18.92 -14.84 -8.37
C THR A 192 -18.53 -13.71 -9.32
N GLU A 193 -19.00 -13.73 -10.56
CA GLU A 193 -18.77 -12.66 -11.52
C GLU A 193 -19.47 -11.37 -11.08
N LYS A 194 -20.75 -11.46 -10.70
CA LYS A 194 -21.49 -10.31 -10.16
C LYS A 194 -20.82 -9.71 -8.93
N MET A 195 -20.27 -10.54 -8.04
CA MET A 195 -19.49 -10.09 -6.89
C MET A 195 -18.19 -9.43 -7.31
N PHE A 196 -17.44 -10.04 -8.24
CA PHE A 196 -16.19 -9.47 -8.74
C PHE A 196 -16.39 -8.09 -9.38
N GLN A 197 -17.43 -7.93 -10.19
CA GLN A 197 -17.81 -6.64 -10.77
C GLN A 197 -18.22 -5.59 -9.72
N ARG A 198 -18.64 -5.99 -8.51
CA ARG A 198 -18.85 -5.06 -7.39
C ARG A 198 -17.53 -4.67 -6.72
N LEU A 199 -16.61 -5.63 -6.57
CA LEU A 199 -15.28 -5.38 -6.00
C LEU A 199 -14.44 -4.45 -6.89
N ILE A 200 -14.46 -4.66 -8.20
CA ILE A 200 -13.85 -3.77 -9.20
C ILE A 200 -14.36 -2.33 -9.04
N ARG A 201 -15.67 -2.16 -8.83
CA ARG A 201 -16.27 -0.84 -8.62
C ARG A 201 -15.77 -0.15 -7.35
N GLU A 202 -15.46 -0.89 -6.29
CA GLU A 202 -14.87 -0.31 -5.07
C GLU A 202 -13.43 0.15 -5.32
N ASP A 203 -12.63 -0.64 -6.02
CA ASP A 203 -11.28 -0.24 -6.44
C ASP A 203 -11.31 1.03 -7.33
N LEU A 204 -12.22 1.07 -8.31
CA LEU A 204 -12.40 2.24 -9.18
C LEU A 204 -12.90 3.48 -8.43
N TYR A 205 -13.82 3.30 -7.47
CA TYR A 205 -14.26 4.39 -6.60
C TYR A 205 -13.07 5.03 -5.86
N HIS A 206 -12.19 4.21 -5.28
CA HIS A 206 -11.00 4.71 -4.59
C HIS A 206 -10.00 5.38 -5.55
N LEU A 207 -9.80 4.82 -6.74
CA LEU A 207 -8.98 5.45 -7.77
C LEU A 207 -9.51 6.85 -8.13
N TYR A 208 -10.80 6.99 -8.43
CA TYR A 208 -11.35 8.29 -8.80
C TYR A 208 -11.48 9.25 -7.63
N LYS A 209 -11.63 8.74 -6.40
CA LYS A 209 -11.51 9.56 -5.18
C LYS A 209 -10.11 10.17 -5.06
N HIS A 210 -9.06 9.43 -5.41
CA HIS A 210 -7.70 9.96 -5.47
C HIS A 210 -7.53 10.95 -6.61
N LYS A 211 -8.00 10.61 -7.83
CA LYS A 211 -7.97 11.54 -8.99
C LYS A 211 -8.68 12.86 -8.66
N HIS A 212 -9.82 12.82 -7.97
CA HIS A 212 -10.55 14.02 -7.50
C HIS A 212 -9.74 14.85 -6.50
N THR A 213 -8.88 14.23 -5.69
CA THR A 213 -8.03 14.96 -4.74
C THR A 213 -6.88 15.68 -5.47
N PHE A 214 -6.17 14.96 -6.34
CA PHE A 214 -4.89 15.42 -6.87
C PHE A 214 -5.00 16.09 -8.24
N GLN A 215 -5.97 15.69 -9.08
CA GLN A 215 -6.16 16.22 -10.44
C GLN A 215 -7.67 16.39 -10.79
N PRO A 216 -8.47 17.12 -9.98
CA PRO A 216 -9.90 17.35 -10.25
C PRO A 216 -10.21 17.99 -11.61
N GLN A 217 -9.28 18.75 -12.16
CA GLN A 217 -9.34 19.35 -13.49
C GLN A 217 -9.33 18.31 -14.63
N SER A 218 -8.74 17.13 -14.39
CA SER A 218 -8.67 16.03 -15.36
C SER A 218 -9.83 15.02 -15.23
N LEU A 219 -10.75 15.23 -14.27
CA LEU A 219 -11.91 14.35 -14.10
C LEU A 219 -13.01 14.68 -15.11
N SER A 220 -13.37 13.69 -15.92
CA SER A 220 -14.60 13.71 -16.69
C SER A 220 -15.85 13.62 -15.79
N GLU A 221 -17.01 14.03 -16.30
CA GLU A 221 -18.25 14.00 -15.52
C GLU A 221 -18.63 12.57 -15.07
N ASN A 222 -18.43 11.58 -15.94
CA ASN A 222 -18.64 10.17 -15.59
C ASN A 222 -17.73 9.71 -14.44
N GLU A 223 -16.46 10.12 -14.46
CA GLU A 223 -15.51 9.81 -13.37
C GLU A 223 -15.88 10.53 -12.08
N ARG A 224 -16.43 11.76 -12.15
CA ARG A 224 -16.93 12.48 -10.98
C ARG A 224 -18.08 11.75 -10.32
N GLN A 225 -18.99 11.18 -11.09
CA GLN A 225 -20.08 10.36 -10.56
C GLN A 225 -19.55 9.07 -9.92
N LEU A 226 -18.52 8.45 -10.50
CA LEU A 226 -17.85 7.27 -9.91
C LEU A 226 -17.01 7.59 -8.68
N ALA A 227 -16.52 8.84 -8.53
CA ALA A 227 -15.84 9.33 -7.33
C ALA A 227 -16.81 9.64 -6.17
N LYS A 228 -18.11 9.80 -6.47
CA LYS A 228 -19.16 9.97 -5.45
C LYS A 228 -19.55 8.61 -4.91
N ARG A 229 -19.50 8.46 -3.58
CA ARG A 229 -19.83 7.20 -2.91
C ARG A 229 -21.33 6.94 -3.09
N SER A 230 -21.72 5.74 -3.53
CA SER A 230 -23.14 5.36 -3.55
C SER A 230 -23.76 5.46 -2.15
N ASP A 231 -24.96 6.02 -2.05
CA ASP A 231 -25.72 6.19 -0.80
C ASP A 231 -25.96 4.88 -0.01
N LEU A 232 -25.91 3.74 -0.68
CA LEU A 232 -26.02 2.41 -0.06
C LEU A 232 -24.84 2.11 0.90
N ASN A 233 -23.66 2.67 0.64
CA ASN A 233 -22.47 2.49 1.47
C ASN A 233 -22.57 3.31 2.79
N ARG A 234 -23.34 4.40 2.82
CA ARG A 234 -23.73 5.11 4.07
C ARG A 234 -24.53 4.19 5.00
N ARG A 235 -25.35 3.30 4.43
CA ARG A 235 -26.12 2.29 5.16
C ARG A 235 -25.21 1.18 5.71
N TYR A 236 -24.30 0.65 4.90
CA TYR A 236 -23.27 -0.31 5.34
C TYR A 236 -22.39 0.24 6.47
N HIS A 237 -21.92 1.49 6.32
CA HIS A 237 -21.11 2.16 7.34
C HIS A 237 -21.88 2.33 8.67
N ARG A 238 -23.18 2.65 8.59
CA ARG A 238 -24.04 2.84 9.75
C ARG A 238 -24.36 1.54 10.51
N TYR A 239 -24.61 0.44 9.80
CA TYR A 239 -25.10 -0.81 10.43
C TYR A 239 -24.05 -1.88 10.67
N LEU A 240 -22.93 -1.89 9.93
CA LEU A 240 -21.91 -2.94 10.05
C LEU A 240 -20.56 -2.38 10.52
N TRP A 241 -20.15 -1.21 10.01
CA TRP A 241 -18.83 -0.64 10.31
C TRP A 241 -18.77 0.09 11.66
N ARG A 242 -19.81 0.84 12.06
CA ARG A 242 -19.87 1.48 13.40
C ARG A 242 -19.82 0.48 14.56
N PRO A 243 -20.58 -0.63 14.58
CA PRO A 243 -20.44 -1.63 15.64
C PRO A 243 -19.08 -2.33 15.59
N TYR A 244 -18.55 -2.62 14.40
CA TYR A 244 -17.18 -3.14 14.25
C TYR A 244 -16.12 -2.17 14.81
N ILE A 245 -16.21 -0.87 14.51
CA ILE A 245 -15.29 0.14 15.06
C ILE A 245 -15.48 0.28 16.57
N ALA A 246 -16.70 0.26 17.08
CA ALA A 246 -16.97 0.36 18.52
C ALA A 246 -16.35 -0.84 19.26
N LEU A 247 -16.55 -2.06 18.73
CA LEU A 247 -15.93 -3.28 19.25
C LEU A 247 -14.41 -3.25 19.11
N LYS A 248 -13.89 -2.82 17.95
CA LYS A 248 -12.46 -2.64 17.71
C LYS A 248 -11.85 -1.61 18.67
N ARG A 249 -12.55 -0.52 19.00
CA ARG A 249 -12.12 0.49 19.99
C ARG A 249 -12.20 -0.01 21.42
N LEU A 250 -13.09 -0.96 21.73
CA LEU A 250 -13.14 -1.61 23.03
C LEU A 250 -11.92 -2.51 23.25
N ILE A 251 -11.50 -3.23 22.20
CA ILE A 251 -10.35 -4.15 22.23
C ILE A 251 -9.02 -3.41 21.98
N TYR A 252 -9.04 -2.32 21.19
CA TYR A 252 -7.91 -1.46 20.86
C TYR A 252 -8.32 0.02 21.02
N PRO A 253 -8.32 0.57 22.25
CA PRO A 253 -8.78 1.93 22.53
C PRO A 253 -7.92 3.04 21.91
N HIS A 254 -6.73 2.72 21.40
CA HIS A 254 -5.87 3.66 20.69
C HIS A 254 -5.76 3.25 19.22
N GLY A 255 -6.23 4.12 18.33
CA GLY A 255 -6.19 3.94 16.88
C GLY A 255 -4.78 3.71 16.37
N SER A 256 -4.44 2.45 16.12
CA SER A 256 -3.20 2.03 15.51
C SER A 256 -3.18 2.38 14.03
N ASN A 257 -2.80 3.62 13.73
CA ASN A 257 -1.95 3.98 12.59
C ASN A 257 -1.34 5.39 12.76
N GLU A 258 -2.00 6.32 13.47
CA GLU A 258 -1.46 7.68 13.67
C GLU A 258 -0.89 7.89 15.08
N THR A 259 -1.52 7.33 16.12
CA THR A 259 -1.14 7.62 17.51
C THR A 259 0.12 6.87 17.96
N ILE A 260 0.39 5.69 17.37
CA ILE A 260 1.60 4.92 17.65
C ILE A 260 2.82 5.55 16.96
N TRP A 261 2.63 6.13 15.77
CA TRP A 261 3.65 6.93 15.11
C TRP A 261 3.97 8.21 15.90
N TYR A 262 2.94 8.90 16.43
CA TYR A 262 3.13 10.07 17.30
C TYR A 262 3.80 9.74 18.64
N LYS A 263 3.46 8.61 19.29
CA LYS A 263 4.14 8.17 20.52
C LYS A 263 5.59 7.77 20.25
N TRP A 264 5.85 7.00 19.20
CA TRP A 264 7.20 6.58 18.82
C TRP A 264 8.12 7.75 18.42
N LYS A 265 7.58 8.78 17.75
CA LYS A 265 8.33 10.01 17.40
C LYS A 265 8.61 10.89 18.63
N LYS A 266 7.65 11.02 19.55
CA LYS A 266 7.82 11.80 20.79
C LYS A 266 8.84 11.19 21.75
N GLU A 267 8.99 9.86 21.74
CA GLU A 267 10.02 9.14 22.50
C GLU A 267 11.42 9.28 21.88
N LYS A 268 11.55 9.44 20.56
CA LYS A 268 12.84 9.63 19.89
C LYS A 268 13.43 11.03 20.05
N ASP A 269 12.57 12.06 20.05
CA ASP A 269 12.97 13.46 20.24
C ASP A 269 13.39 13.79 21.70
N GLN A 270 13.21 12.86 22.64
CA GLN A 270 13.66 12.99 24.03
C GLN A 270 15.03 12.34 24.31
N SER A 271 15.72 11.87 23.29
CA SER A 271 17.13 11.47 23.44
C SER A 271 17.96 12.73 23.74
N PRO A 272 18.76 12.79 24.82
CA PRO A 272 19.47 14.01 25.18
C PRO A 272 20.38 14.42 24.02
N ARG A 273 20.23 15.68 23.58
CA ARG A 273 21.24 16.35 22.75
C ARG A 273 22.52 16.37 23.57
N MET A 274 23.41 15.42 23.30
CA MET A 274 24.78 15.57 23.77
C MET A 274 25.39 16.71 22.98
N SER A 275 25.57 17.82 23.70
CA SER A 275 26.48 18.92 23.38
C SER A 275 27.90 18.42 23.20
#